data_AF-A0A961APJ1-F1
#
_entry.id   AF-A0A961APJ1-F1
#
_cell.length_a   1.000
_cell.length_b   1.000
_cell.length_c   1.000
_cell.angle_alpha   90.00
_cell.angle_beta   90.00
_cell.angle_gamma   90.00
#
_symmetry.space_group_name_H-M   'P 1'
#
loop_
_entity.id
_entity.type
_entity.pdbx_description
1 polymer ?
#
loop_
_entity_poly.entity_id
_entity_poly.type
_entity_poly.pdbx_seq_one_letter_code
_entity_poly.pdbx_strand_id
1 'polypeptide(L)'
;MKTAGLFLAVVSFILAVPAGRGQEAGPVDRLTAQFEEAKTRALVPVESETLRAQAAYVEQLKRLEKRYMEEGNLDALLEVQKEEKLFAKTSVTGGGELKDLEPLREIYQKSLEPIEEKRSELQDNLRKVYRTSLEEIQSAQTKAGNLAEAMKAKKILDGLVAKTDEVSNPEKNAMVVKSGAPWSAPAPSGEEVLNGGNFLNPLTLPVGRHRLRDKITIGAREPARPFFFYVPATTEIYTTDKGEIFVMTGEGNAFGVRFEGAYLTGGLGADWHFINCVLERTRLAKGDGWRGRPQASRWIFENTLVSGDLFESWNTQDVGYQATRTTFDRVKFPDLDYRQDAGTLAQTDTLVMRDCLFRSCDLPLSVLISTVNCAFEDCSFRDDAKAFSLKSPISVTVYASESSNRLRKVPDRVKVEIEPMEAIKGEVGAAPDLVSP
;
A
#
# COMPACT_ATOMS: atom_id res chain seq x y z
N MET A 1 33.03 -7.68 11.94
CA MET A 1 32.73 -7.82 10.50
C MET A 1 31.66 -8.89 10.34
N LYS A 2 30.38 -8.48 10.29
CA LYS A 2 29.26 -9.36 9.94
C LYS A 2 28.65 -8.77 8.68
N THR A 3 28.86 -9.44 7.55
CA THR A 3 28.22 -9.14 6.27
C THR A 3 26.73 -9.38 6.44
N ALA A 4 25.95 -8.30 6.55
CA ALA A 4 24.51 -8.37 6.41
C ALA A 4 24.21 -8.77 4.96
N GLY A 5 23.73 -10.00 4.78
CA GLY A 5 23.15 -10.45 3.52
C GLY A 5 21.85 -9.70 3.30
N LEU A 6 21.93 -8.51 2.70
CA LEU A 6 20.78 -7.78 2.21
C LEU A 6 20.22 -8.59 1.04
N PHE A 7 19.10 -9.26 1.30
CA PHE A 7 18.39 -10.11 0.36
C PHE A 7 18.08 -9.35 -0.92
N LEU A 8 18.74 -9.77 -2.00
CA LEU A 8 18.48 -9.37 -3.37
C LEU A 8 17.13 -10.00 -3.82
N ALA A 9 16.02 -9.58 -3.22
CA ALA A 9 14.67 -9.86 -3.71
C ALA A 9 14.24 -8.84 -4.79
N VAL A 10 15.23 -8.38 -5.55
CA VAL A 10 15.05 -7.44 -6.66
C VAL A 10 14.97 -8.27 -7.93
N VAL A 11 13.74 -8.38 -8.44
CA VAL A 11 13.41 -8.59 -9.87
C VAL A 11 13.50 -10.03 -10.35
N SER A 12 12.52 -10.85 -9.92
CA SER A 12 11.90 -11.83 -10.83
C SER A 12 10.70 -11.17 -11.53
N PHE A 13 10.93 -10.09 -12.31
CA PHE A 13 9.96 -9.62 -13.30
C PHE A 13 10.02 -10.57 -14.50
N ILE A 14 9.43 -11.76 -14.35
CA ILE A 14 9.09 -12.56 -15.52
C ILE A 14 7.87 -11.88 -16.14
N LEU A 15 8.06 -11.35 -17.34
CA LEU A 15 7.05 -10.73 -18.21
C LEU A 15 5.87 -11.68 -18.46
N ALA A 16 4.92 -11.77 -17.53
CA ALA A 16 3.60 -12.33 -17.81
C ALA A 16 2.75 -11.22 -18.45
N VAL A 17 2.56 -11.31 -19.77
CA VAL A 17 1.77 -10.34 -20.54
C VAL A 17 0.29 -10.75 -20.50
N PRO A 18 -0.61 -9.99 -19.85
CA PRO A 18 -2.03 -10.23 -20.00
C PRO A 18 -2.49 -9.68 -21.35
N ALA A 19 -2.97 -10.57 -22.23
CA ALA A 19 -3.55 -10.23 -23.52
C ALA A 19 -4.99 -9.72 -23.35
N GLY A 20 -5.13 -8.41 -23.09
CA GLY A 20 -6.44 -7.73 -23.00
C GLY A 20 -6.69 -6.83 -24.22
N ARG A 21 -7.75 -7.12 -24.99
CA ARG A 21 -8.22 -6.32 -26.14
C ARG A 21 -8.77 -4.94 -25.71
N GLY A 22 -7.88 -3.99 -25.51
CA GLY A 22 -8.11 -2.55 -25.62
C GLY A 22 -6.90 -1.98 -26.34
N GLN A 23 -7.06 -0.95 -27.18
CA GLN A 23 -6.01 -0.35 -28.02
C GLN A 23 -4.65 -0.41 -27.30
N GLU A 24 -3.84 -1.40 -27.68
CA GLU A 24 -2.80 -1.92 -26.79
C GLU A 24 -1.72 -0.87 -26.64
N ALA A 25 -1.55 -0.32 -25.43
CA ALA A 25 -0.43 0.55 -25.12
C ALA A 25 0.86 -0.13 -25.59
N GLY A 26 1.72 0.63 -26.30
CA GLY A 26 2.96 0.11 -26.86
C GLY A 26 3.88 -0.45 -25.77
N PRO A 27 4.85 -1.31 -26.11
CA PRO A 27 5.76 -1.91 -25.13
C PRO A 27 6.48 -0.86 -24.28
N VAL A 28 6.82 0.30 -24.86
CA VAL A 28 7.44 1.41 -24.10
C VAL A 28 6.47 2.02 -23.09
N ASP A 29 5.21 2.25 -23.45
CA ASP A 29 4.21 2.82 -22.52
C ASP A 29 3.91 1.88 -21.36
N ARG A 30 3.80 0.58 -21.64
CA ARG A 30 3.60 -0.44 -20.59
C ARG A 30 4.77 -0.46 -19.62
N LEU A 31 6.00 -0.49 -20.13
CA LEU A 31 7.20 -0.46 -19.28
C LEU A 31 7.27 0.83 -18.46
N THR A 32 6.92 1.98 -19.05
CA THR A 32 6.89 3.27 -18.35
C THR A 32 5.88 3.24 -17.20
N ALA A 33 4.67 2.72 -17.44
CA ALA A 33 3.64 2.59 -16.41
C ALA A 33 4.09 1.65 -15.29
N GLN A 34 4.66 0.49 -15.63
CA GLN A 34 5.22 -0.45 -14.66
C GLN A 34 6.35 0.16 -13.83
N PHE A 35 7.22 0.96 -14.46
CA PHE A 35 8.30 1.65 -13.75
C PHE A 35 7.76 2.67 -12.74
N GLU A 36 6.78 3.51 -13.11
CA GLU A 36 6.21 4.49 -12.18
C GLU A 36 5.42 3.80 -11.05
N GLU A 37 4.74 2.69 -11.33
CA GLU A 37 4.10 1.86 -10.29
C GLU A 37 5.14 1.26 -9.35
N ALA A 38 6.21 0.64 -9.89
CA ALA A 38 7.28 0.04 -9.11
C ALA A 38 8.01 1.09 -8.27
N LYS A 39 8.25 2.28 -8.82
CA LYS A 39 8.85 3.42 -8.12
C LYS A 39 7.96 3.90 -6.97
N THR A 40 6.67 4.06 -7.21
CA THR A 40 5.71 4.45 -6.16
C THR A 40 5.74 3.41 -5.04
N ARG A 41 5.60 2.12 -5.38
CA ARG A 41 5.61 1.02 -4.41
C ARG A 41 6.93 0.93 -3.63
N ALA A 42 8.07 1.10 -4.29
CA ALA A 42 9.38 1.00 -3.66
C ALA A 42 9.70 2.19 -2.74
N LEU A 43 9.15 3.38 -3.03
CA LEU A 43 9.39 4.58 -2.22
C LEU A 43 8.49 4.67 -0.99
N VAL A 44 7.35 3.97 -0.99
CA VAL A 44 6.44 3.93 0.15
C VAL A 44 7.12 3.63 1.50
N PRO A 45 7.96 2.57 1.65
CA PRO A 45 8.58 2.27 2.95
C PRO A 45 9.50 3.41 3.43
N VAL A 46 10.22 4.04 2.50
CA VAL A 46 11.11 5.18 2.78
C VAL A 46 10.30 6.40 3.23
N GLU A 47 9.17 6.65 2.60
CA GLU A 47 8.24 7.71 3.01
C GLU A 47 7.68 7.44 4.41
N SER A 48 7.27 6.19 4.69
CA SER A 48 6.82 5.81 6.02
C SER A 48 7.90 6.01 7.10
N GLU A 49 9.17 5.66 6.82
CA GLU A 49 10.29 5.90 7.75
C GLU A 49 10.52 7.40 7.95
N THR A 50 10.45 8.19 6.88
CA THR A 50 10.59 9.66 6.93
C THR A 50 9.53 10.26 7.87
N LEU A 51 8.28 9.83 7.76
CA LEU A 51 7.21 10.35 8.62
C LEU A 51 7.31 9.88 10.06
N ARG A 52 7.82 8.67 10.32
CA ARG A 52 8.11 8.23 11.70
C ARG A 52 9.18 9.13 12.35
N ALA A 53 10.23 9.48 11.61
CA ALA A 53 11.25 10.42 12.09
C ALA A 53 10.64 11.81 12.37
N GLN A 54 9.78 12.31 11.49
CA GLN A 54 9.06 13.58 11.69
C GLN A 54 8.15 13.55 12.92
N ALA A 55 7.39 12.48 13.11
CA ALA A 55 6.49 12.31 14.24
C ALA A 55 7.27 12.28 15.57
N ALA A 56 8.39 11.55 15.60
CA ALA A 56 9.27 11.52 16.77
C ALA A 56 9.82 12.90 17.12
N TYR A 57 10.21 13.71 16.13
CA TYR A 57 10.65 15.08 16.35
C TYR A 57 9.55 15.96 16.95
N VAL A 58 8.33 15.91 16.39
CA VAL A 58 7.17 16.65 16.92
C VAL A 58 6.84 16.23 18.35
N GLU A 59 6.96 14.95 18.70
CA GLU A 59 6.75 14.48 20.06
C GLU A 59 7.77 15.09 21.04
N GLN A 60 9.05 15.19 20.64
CA GLN A 60 10.07 15.84 21.45
C GLN A 60 9.79 17.35 21.62
N LEU A 61 9.33 18.03 20.57
CA LEU A 61 8.91 19.44 20.67
C LEU A 61 7.77 19.62 21.69
N LYS A 62 6.77 18.73 21.69
CA LYS A 62 5.65 18.78 22.66
C LYS A 62 6.12 18.54 24.09
N ARG A 63 7.07 17.63 24.30
CA ARG A 63 7.69 17.40 25.63
C ARG A 63 8.43 18.64 26.10
N LEU A 64 9.15 19.31 25.19
CA LEU A 64 9.88 20.55 25.46
C LEU A 64 8.92 21.71 25.77
N GLU A 65 7.84 21.84 25.01
CA GLU A 65 6.76 22.81 25.23
C GLU A 65 6.16 22.65 26.63
N LYS A 66 5.78 21.42 27.00
CA LYS A 66 5.23 21.10 28.32
C LYS A 66 6.19 21.49 29.44
N ARG A 67 7.49 21.20 29.28
CA ARG A 67 8.52 21.56 30.26
C ARG A 67 8.58 23.07 30.49
N TYR A 68 8.65 23.88 29.43
CA TYR A 68 8.69 25.34 29.60
C TYR A 68 7.41 25.94 30.14
N MET A 69 6.27 25.30 29.89
CA MET A 69 4.99 25.66 30.51
C MET A 69 5.02 25.45 32.03
N GLU A 70 5.57 24.32 32.49
CA GLU A 70 5.74 24.02 33.92
C GLU A 70 6.76 24.94 34.59
N GLU A 71 7.81 25.35 33.88
CA GLU A 71 8.84 26.28 34.34
C GLU A 71 8.40 27.76 34.30
N GLY A 72 7.30 28.08 33.61
CA GLY A 72 6.84 29.46 33.41
C GLY A 72 7.74 30.30 32.47
N ASN A 73 8.48 29.66 31.56
CA ASN A 73 9.38 30.33 30.63
C ASN A 73 8.68 30.66 29.31
N LEU A 74 8.06 31.84 29.25
CA LEU A 74 7.24 32.27 28.10
C LEU A 74 8.06 32.40 26.81
N ASP A 75 9.27 32.97 26.86
CA ASP A 75 10.08 33.21 25.67
C ASP A 75 10.52 31.89 25.01
N ALA A 76 10.98 30.94 25.82
CA ALA A 76 11.35 29.61 25.32
C ALA A 76 10.13 28.85 24.77
N LEU A 77 8.98 28.95 25.44
CA LEU A 77 7.72 28.37 24.98
C LEU A 77 7.32 28.90 23.59
N LEU A 78 7.41 30.22 23.38
CA LEU A 78 7.07 30.84 22.10
C LEU A 78 8.03 30.40 20.97
N GLU A 79 9.32 30.22 21.26
CA GLU A 79 10.27 29.70 20.28
C GLU A 79 9.99 28.24 19.88
N VAL A 80 9.64 27.38 20.84
CA VAL A 80 9.23 25.99 20.55
C VAL A 80 7.97 25.95 19.68
N GLN A 81 6.97 26.81 19.97
CA GLN A 81 5.76 26.89 19.15
C GLN A 81 6.01 27.43 17.74
N LYS A 82 6.99 28.34 17.56
CA LYS A 82 7.43 28.79 16.22
C LYS A 82 8.07 27.64 15.45
N GLU A 83 8.94 26.88 16.11
CA GLU A 83 9.58 25.68 15.53
C GLU A 83 8.53 24.66 15.10
N GLU A 84 7.58 24.31 15.97
CA GLU A 84 6.50 23.36 15.66
C GLU A 84 5.65 23.84 14.48
N LYS A 85 5.25 25.12 14.45
CA LYS A 85 4.47 25.71 13.35
C LYS A 85 5.23 25.72 12.03
N LEU A 86 6.53 26.05 12.07
CA LEU A 86 7.38 26.01 10.88
C LEU A 86 7.49 24.56 10.38
N PHE A 87 7.81 23.63 11.26
CA PHE A 87 7.99 22.23 10.94
C PHE A 87 6.71 21.59 10.40
N ALA A 88 5.55 21.87 10.99
CA ALA A 88 4.26 21.40 10.49
C ALA A 88 3.95 21.90 9.08
N LYS A 89 4.48 23.06 8.68
CA LYS A 89 4.26 23.66 7.36
C LYS A 89 5.26 23.17 6.30
N THR A 90 6.52 22.99 6.68
CA THR A 90 7.62 22.78 5.71
C THR A 90 8.33 21.45 5.87
N SER A 91 8.15 20.75 6.99
CA SER A 91 8.95 19.60 7.42
C SER A 91 10.45 19.91 7.56
N VAL A 92 10.80 21.20 7.68
CA VAL A 92 12.17 21.71 7.85
C VAL A 92 12.28 22.32 9.24
N THR A 93 13.39 22.01 9.93
CA THR A 93 13.71 22.59 11.23
C THR A 93 14.06 24.07 11.11
N GLY A 94 13.71 24.87 12.11
CA GLY A 94 14.06 26.29 12.16
C GLY A 94 15.52 26.54 12.52
N GLY A 95 15.90 27.82 12.50
CA GLY A 95 17.24 28.30 12.88
C GLY A 95 17.26 29.12 14.17
N GLY A 96 16.25 28.98 15.05
CA GLY A 96 16.16 29.75 16.29
C GLY A 96 17.29 29.43 17.28
N GLU A 97 17.64 30.40 18.14
CA GLU A 97 18.78 30.35 19.06
C GLU A 97 18.54 29.56 20.36
N LEU A 98 17.35 29.00 20.55
CA LEU A 98 17.02 28.25 21.76
C LEU A 98 17.88 26.99 21.85
N LYS A 99 18.82 26.97 22.80
CA LYS A 99 19.82 25.90 22.97
C LYS A 99 19.24 24.50 23.07
N ASP A 100 18.06 24.35 23.68
CA ASP A 100 17.43 23.04 23.85
C ASP A 100 16.84 22.48 22.54
N LEU A 101 16.65 23.30 21.50
CA LEU A 101 16.22 22.82 20.17
C LEU A 101 17.36 22.23 19.36
N GLU A 102 18.60 22.69 19.55
CA GLU A 102 19.75 22.26 18.76
C GLU A 102 20.00 20.74 18.82
N PRO A 103 20.02 20.08 20.01
CA PRO A 103 20.14 18.64 20.09
C PRO A 103 18.99 17.89 19.42
N LEU A 104 17.75 18.40 19.50
CA LEU A 104 16.59 17.78 18.87
C LEU A 104 16.70 17.82 17.34
N ARG A 105 17.15 18.95 16.79
CA ARG A 105 17.39 19.13 15.35
C ARG A 105 18.48 18.20 14.86
N GLU A 106 19.58 18.07 15.61
CA GLU A 106 20.69 17.18 15.27
C GLU A 106 20.26 15.71 15.25
N ILE A 107 19.48 15.27 16.26
CA ILE A 107 18.92 13.92 16.31
C ILE A 107 18.01 13.66 15.10
N TYR A 108 17.13 14.62 14.79
CA TYR A 108 16.22 14.49 13.64
C TYR A 108 17.00 14.41 12.32
N GLN A 109 18.00 15.29 12.09
CA GLN A 109 18.84 15.25 10.88
C GLN A 109 19.58 13.92 10.74
N LYS A 110 20.23 13.45 11.80
CA LYS A 110 20.91 12.13 11.80
C LYS A 110 19.95 10.97 11.55
N SER A 111 18.69 11.09 11.97
CA SER A 111 17.69 10.06 11.69
C SER A 111 17.25 10.04 10.22
N LEU A 112 17.36 11.16 9.50
CA LEU A 112 17.02 11.27 8.08
C LEU A 112 18.13 10.76 7.16
N GLU A 113 19.40 10.94 7.51
CA GLU A 113 20.55 10.51 6.70
C GLU A 113 20.42 9.08 6.12
N PRO A 114 20.20 8.02 6.92
CA PRO A 114 20.07 6.66 6.38
C PRO A 114 18.80 6.46 5.54
N ILE A 115 17.74 7.23 5.81
CA ILE A 115 16.47 7.18 5.06
C ILE A 115 16.69 7.79 3.66
N GLU A 116 17.41 8.90 3.58
CA GLU A 116 17.77 9.56 2.33
C GLU A 116 18.75 8.75 1.50
N GLU A 117 19.74 8.11 2.13
CA GLU A 117 20.65 7.17 1.47
C GLU A 117 19.88 6.01 0.84
N LYS A 118 19.00 5.37 1.61
CA LYS A 118 18.10 4.29 1.13
C LYS A 118 17.18 4.77 0.01
N ARG A 119 16.65 6.00 0.09
CA ARG A 119 15.86 6.60 -0.98
C ARG A 119 16.65 6.70 -2.27
N SER A 120 17.87 7.24 -2.20
CA SER A 120 18.74 7.43 -3.35
C SER A 120 19.09 6.08 -3.97
N GLU A 121 19.51 5.11 -3.15
CA GLU A 121 19.86 3.77 -3.60
C GLU A 121 18.69 3.09 -4.34
N LEU A 122 17.48 3.14 -3.79
CA LEU A 122 16.28 2.58 -4.43
C LEU A 122 15.97 3.26 -5.76
N GLN A 123 16.06 4.59 -5.83
CA GLN A 123 15.82 5.33 -7.06
C GLN A 123 16.86 5.01 -8.13
N ASP A 124 18.13 4.91 -7.76
CA ASP A 124 19.22 4.58 -8.68
C ASP A 124 19.10 3.15 -9.21
N ASN A 125 18.77 2.20 -8.33
CA ASN A 125 18.52 0.80 -8.72
C ASN A 125 17.34 0.69 -9.69
N LEU A 126 16.21 1.35 -9.39
CA LEU A 126 15.04 1.36 -10.27
C LEU A 126 15.35 2.01 -11.62
N ARG A 127 16.06 3.15 -11.63
CA ARG A 127 16.47 3.82 -12.87
C ARG A 127 17.38 2.94 -13.71
N LYS A 128 18.32 2.22 -13.07
CA LYS A 128 19.21 1.29 -13.75
C LYS A 128 18.43 0.16 -14.43
N VAL A 129 17.50 -0.48 -13.72
CA VAL A 129 16.64 -1.53 -14.29
C VAL A 129 15.82 -1.00 -15.45
N TYR A 130 15.17 0.15 -15.27
CA TYR A 130 14.34 0.77 -16.31
C TYR A 130 15.13 1.12 -17.57
N ARG A 131 16.33 1.68 -17.39
CA ARG A 131 17.26 1.96 -18.49
C ARG A 131 17.61 0.70 -19.27
N THR A 132 18.02 -0.37 -18.59
CA THR A 132 18.36 -1.64 -19.24
C THR A 132 17.18 -2.20 -20.02
N SER A 133 15.97 -2.21 -19.44
CA SER A 133 14.77 -2.67 -20.14
C SER A 133 14.39 -1.80 -21.35
N LEU A 134 14.61 -0.48 -21.29
CA LEU A 134 14.41 0.41 -22.44
C LEU A 134 15.42 0.14 -23.56
N GLU A 135 16.69 -0.13 -23.23
CA GLU A 135 17.73 -0.49 -24.21
C GLU A 135 17.38 -1.82 -24.93
N GLU A 136 16.85 -2.80 -24.18
CA GLU A 136 16.35 -4.06 -24.73
C GLU A 136 15.14 -3.85 -25.66
N ILE A 137 14.13 -3.07 -25.24
CA ILE A 137 12.97 -2.74 -26.07
C ILE A 137 13.40 -1.99 -27.33
N GLN A 138 14.30 -1.00 -27.20
CA GLN A 138 14.82 -0.24 -28.35
C GLN A 138 15.47 -1.18 -29.37
N SER A 139 16.36 -2.08 -28.92
CA SER A 139 17.05 -3.05 -29.78
C SER A 139 16.07 -4.00 -30.45
N ALA A 140 15.11 -4.55 -29.70
CA ALA A 140 14.10 -5.48 -30.21
C ALA A 140 13.17 -4.82 -31.25
N GLN A 141 12.65 -3.61 -30.97
CA GLN A 141 11.77 -2.89 -31.89
C GLN A 141 12.50 -2.42 -33.15
N THR A 142 13.80 -2.07 -33.04
CA THR A 142 14.64 -1.75 -34.20
C THR A 142 14.79 -2.97 -35.13
N LYS A 143 15.09 -4.15 -34.56
CA LYS A 143 15.19 -5.41 -35.32
C LYS A 143 13.87 -5.81 -35.98
N ALA A 144 12.74 -5.51 -35.33
CA ALA A 144 11.41 -5.75 -35.86
C ALA A 144 10.95 -4.72 -36.92
N GLY A 145 11.74 -3.67 -37.19
CA GLY A 145 11.37 -2.59 -38.12
C GLY A 145 10.34 -1.60 -37.56
N ASN A 146 9.97 -1.69 -36.28
CA ASN A 146 9.05 -0.77 -35.63
C ASN A 146 9.79 0.49 -35.13
N LEU A 147 10.15 1.36 -36.08
CA LEU A 147 10.98 2.54 -35.80
C LEU A 147 10.31 3.55 -34.86
N ALA A 148 8.98 3.63 -34.84
CA ALA A 148 8.25 4.58 -33.99
C ALA A 148 8.45 4.28 -32.50
N GLU A 149 8.26 3.01 -32.09
CA GLU A 149 8.48 2.59 -30.70
C GLU A 149 9.97 2.62 -30.32
N ALA A 150 10.86 2.24 -31.24
CA ALA A 150 12.31 2.33 -31.00
C ALA A 150 12.78 3.77 -30.74
N MET A 151 12.26 4.74 -31.51
CA MET A 151 12.57 6.16 -31.32
C MET A 151 11.97 6.70 -30.02
N LYS A 152 10.82 6.19 -29.59
CA LYS A 152 10.20 6.53 -28.30
C LYS A 152 11.07 6.08 -27.14
N ALA A 153 11.54 4.82 -27.16
CA ALA A 153 12.48 4.31 -26.15
C ALA A 153 13.78 5.14 -26.12
N LYS A 154 14.35 5.43 -27.29
CA LYS A 154 15.57 6.27 -27.41
C LYS A 154 15.39 7.64 -26.78
N LYS A 155 14.28 8.33 -27.07
CA LYS A 155 13.99 9.65 -26.51
C LYS A 155 13.94 9.64 -24.99
N ILE A 156 13.39 8.58 -24.39
CA ILE A 156 13.35 8.43 -22.93
C ILE A 156 14.77 8.18 -22.39
N LEU A 157 15.56 7.30 -23.02
CA LEU A 157 16.95 7.03 -22.65
C LEU A 157 17.81 8.29 -22.67
N ASP A 158 17.74 9.08 -23.75
CA ASP A 158 18.48 10.34 -23.88
C ASP A 158 18.11 11.33 -22.75
N GLY A 159 16.82 11.37 -22.37
CA GLY A 159 16.33 12.18 -21.25
C GLY A 159 16.78 11.70 -19.86
N LEU A 160 17.01 10.39 -19.68
CA LEU A 160 17.55 9.83 -18.44
C LEU A 160 19.05 10.16 -18.26
N VAL A 161 19.82 10.16 -19.35
CA VAL A 161 21.25 10.53 -19.32
C VAL A 161 21.42 12.01 -18.97
N ALA A 162 20.68 12.90 -19.64
CA ALA A 162 20.77 14.35 -19.39
C ALA A 162 20.48 14.72 -17.92
N LYS A 163 19.52 14.03 -17.27
CA LYS A 163 19.21 14.24 -15.85
C LYS A 163 20.28 13.70 -14.90
N THR A 164 21.06 12.71 -15.32
CA THR A 164 22.14 12.15 -14.50
C THR A 164 23.34 13.11 -14.48
N ASP A 165 23.61 13.77 -15.60
CA ASP A 165 24.71 14.74 -15.74
C ASP A 165 24.44 16.08 -15.02
N GLU A 166 23.17 16.46 -14.80
CA GLU A 166 22.82 17.64 -13.99
C GLU A 166 23.01 17.43 -12.48
N VAL A 167 22.89 16.18 -12.00
CA VAL A 167 23.01 15.85 -10.56
C VAL A 167 24.48 15.79 -10.12
N SER A 168 25.42 15.50 -11.04
CA SER A 168 26.85 15.36 -10.75
C SER A 168 27.62 16.69 -10.62
N ASN A 169 26.94 17.85 -10.64
CA ASN A 169 27.54 19.16 -10.40
C ASN A 169 27.20 19.72 -8.99
N PRO A 170 28.00 19.41 -7.95
CA PRO A 170 27.67 19.73 -6.56
C PRO A 170 27.66 21.24 -6.25
N GLU A 171 28.30 22.10 -7.04
CA GLU A 171 28.32 23.56 -6.80
C GLU A 171 27.03 24.28 -7.17
N LYS A 172 26.16 23.67 -7.99
CA LYS A 172 24.84 24.23 -8.34
C LYS A 172 23.68 23.67 -7.52
N ASN A 173 23.91 22.60 -6.77
CA ASN A 173 22.90 21.93 -5.95
C ASN A 173 23.11 22.18 -4.46
N ALA A 174 23.33 23.46 -4.08
CA ALA A 174 22.94 23.90 -2.74
C ALA A 174 21.44 23.64 -2.61
N MET A 175 21.11 22.55 -1.93
CA MET A 175 19.83 21.88 -1.91
C MET A 175 18.79 22.78 -1.25
N VAL A 176 18.22 23.72 -2.01
CA VAL A 176 16.84 24.12 -1.77
C VAL A 176 16.04 22.88 -2.14
N VAL A 177 15.74 22.05 -1.14
CA VAL A 177 14.68 21.05 -1.22
C VAL A 177 13.39 21.83 -1.49
N LYS A 178 13.13 22.16 -2.76
CA LYS A 178 11.79 22.47 -3.21
C LYS A 178 11.05 21.16 -3.10
N SER A 179 10.36 20.96 -1.98
CA SER A 179 9.41 19.89 -1.75
C SER A 179 8.42 19.87 -2.93
N GLY A 180 8.75 19.03 -3.89
CA GLY A 180 8.11 18.97 -5.19
C GLY A 180 6.85 18.13 -5.14
N ALA A 181 5.83 18.62 -4.44
CA ALA A 181 4.42 18.54 -4.83
C ALA A 181 3.64 19.47 -3.89
N PRO A 182 2.55 20.10 -4.36
CA PRO A 182 1.65 20.86 -3.50
C PRO A 182 0.85 19.86 -2.64
N TRP A 183 1.51 19.26 -1.66
CA TRP A 183 0.82 18.49 -0.64
C TRP A 183 0.04 19.51 0.19
N SER A 184 -1.25 19.24 0.27
CA SER A 184 -2.30 20.04 0.90
C SER A 184 -1.89 20.54 2.28
N ALA A 185 -2.50 21.66 2.69
CA ALA A 185 -2.40 22.15 4.05
C ALA A 185 -2.63 21.00 5.04
N PRO A 186 -1.84 20.88 6.12
CA PRO A 186 -2.10 19.89 7.16
C PRO A 186 -3.55 19.99 7.58
N ALA A 187 -4.25 18.86 7.65
CA ALA A 187 -5.61 18.84 8.14
C ALA A 187 -5.65 19.48 9.54
N PRO A 188 -6.71 20.24 9.89
CA PRO A 188 -6.82 20.87 11.21
C PRO A 188 -6.56 19.84 12.31
N SER A 189 -5.74 20.17 13.31
CA SER A 189 -5.44 19.25 14.40
C SER A 189 -6.67 19.08 15.31
N GLY A 190 -6.94 17.85 15.77
CA GLY A 190 -8.04 17.52 16.68
C GLY A 190 -8.81 16.25 16.29
N GLU A 191 -9.69 15.76 17.15
CA GLU A 191 -10.54 14.57 16.90
C GLU A 191 -11.52 14.74 15.71
N GLU A 192 -11.62 15.94 15.15
CA GLU A 192 -12.69 16.36 14.23
C GLU A 192 -12.34 16.32 12.74
N VAL A 193 -11.13 15.85 12.36
CA VAL A 193 -10.70 15.82 10.95
C VAL A 193 -11.63 14.99 10.07
N LEU A 194 -12.30 13.99 10.65
CA LEU A 194 -13.15 13.03 9.95
C LEU A 194 -14.66 13.22 10.26
N ASN A 195 -15.09 14.45 10.49
CA ASN A 195 -16.50 14.81 10.73
C ASN A 195 -17.31 15.02 9.42
N GLY A 196 -17.18 14.08 8.48
CA GLY A 196 -17.94 14.07 7.23
C GLY A 196 -17.47 15.06 6.16
N GLY A 197 -18.02 14.92 4.95
CA GLY A 197 -17.77 15.83 3.83
C GLY A 197 -17.03 15.22 2.64
N ASN A 198 -16.69 16.06 1.67
CA ASN A 198 -16.03 15.66 0.42
C ASN A 198 -14.60 16.22 0.38
N PHE A 199 -13.62 15.33 0.36
CA PHE A 199 -12.20 15.66 0.23
C PHE A 199 -11.80 15.49 -1.23
N LEU A 200 -11.61 16.61 -1.93
CA LEU A 200 -11.29 16.62 -3.37
C LEU A 200 -9.79 16.79 -3.67
N ASN A 201 -9.00 17.22 -2.68
CA ASN A 201 -7.54 17.32 -2.76
C ASN A 201 -6.91 16.27 -1.84
N PRO A 202 -5.74 15.70 -2.20
CA PRO A 202 -5.02 14.73 -1.36
C PRO A 202 -5.07 15.11 0.11
N LEU A 203 -5.30 14.14 0.99
CA LEU A 203 -5.47 14.37 2.42
C LEU A 203 -4.43 13.55 3.16
N THR A 204 -3.56 14.24 3.90
CA THR A 204 -2.66 13.61 4.86
C THR A 204 -3.21 13.82 6.25
N LEU A 205 -3.58 12.73 6.94
CA LEU A 205 -3.98 12.84 8.35
C LEU A 205 -2.76 13.08 9.23
N PRO A 206 -2.86 13.96 10.25
CA PRO A 206 -1.80 14.06 11.24
C PRO A 206 -1.74 12.77 12.06
N VAL A 207 -0.56 12.43 12.58
CA VAL A 207 -0.41 11.32 13.53
C VAL A 207 -1.32 11.54 14.73
N GLY A 208 -2.03 10.49 15.14
CA GLY A 208 -2.90 10.52 16.30
C GLY A 208 -4.06 9.55 16.18
N ARG A 209 -5.03 9.72 17.07
CA ARG A 209 -6.24 8.91 17.12
C ARG A 209 -7.42 9.73 16.60
N HIS A 210 -8.04 9.29 15.51
CA HIS A 210 -9.11 10.01 14.81
C HIS A 210 -10.41 9.24 14.86
N ARG A 211 -11.47 9.90 15.33
CA ARG A 211 -12.80 9.30 15.34
C ARG A 211 -13.51 9.58 14.02
N LEU A 212 -13.90 8.52 13.31
CA LEU A 212 -14.75 8.63 12.13
C LEU A 212 -16.22 8.58 12.55
N ARG A 213 -16.91 9.73 12.54
CA ARG A 213 -18.32 9.83 12.95
C ARG A 213 -19.29 9.66 11.78
N ASP A 214 -18.97 10.31 10.67
CA ASP A 214 -19.83 10.40 9.49
C ASP A 214 -19.14 9.82 8.25
N LYS A 215 -19.90 9.73 7.16
CA LYS A 215 -19.34 9.39 5.86
C LYS A 215 -18.43 10.51 5.35
N ILE A 216 -17.18 10.17 5.09
CA ILE A 216 -16.27 11.00 4.28
C ILE A 216 -16.19 10.42 2.87
N THR A 217 -16.23 11.30 1.89
CA THR A 217 -16.02 10.93 0.48
C THR A 217 -14.70 11.49 0.03
N ILE A 218 -13.88 10.63 -0.56
CA ILE A 218 -12.54 10.92 -1.00
C ILE A 218 -12.48 10.85 -2.54
N GLY A 219 -11.90 11.88 -3.14
CA GLY A 219 -11.75 12.02 -4.59
C GLY A 219 -12.98 12.62 -5.28
N ALA A 220 -12.80 12.92 -6.57
CA ALA A 220 -13.85 13.35 -7.48
C ALA A 220 -13.75 12.58 -8.79
N ARG A 221 -14.91 12.33 -9.41
CA ARG A 221 -15.01 11.72 -10.74
C ARG A 221 -14.37 12.61 -11.82
N GLU A 222 -14.48 13.93 -11.67
CA GLU A 222 -13.93 14.90 -12.60
C GLU A 222 -13.33 16.13 -11.86
N PRO A 223 -12.09 16.54 -12.18
CA PRO A 223 -11.13 15.82 -13.02
C PRO A 223 -10.64 14.54 -12.31
N ALA A 224 -10.50 13.43 -13.05
CA ALA A 224 -9.93 12.20 -12.53
C ALA A 224 -8.46 12.45 -12.15
N ARG A 225 -8.22 12.81 -10.90
CA ARG A 225 -6.89 12.95 -10.33
C ARG A 225 -6.71 11.80 -9.35
N PRO A 226 -5.57 11.07 -9.41
CA PRO A 226 -5.23 10.16 -8.33
C PRO A 226 -5.24 10.97 -7.04
N PHE A 227 -6.16 10.60 -6.16
CA PHE A 227 -6.21 11.15 -4.83
C PHE A 227 -5.23 10.34 -3.98
N PHE A 228 -4.57 10.99 -3.02
CA PHE A 228 -3.74 10.29 -2.04
C PHE A 228 -4.35 10.59 -0.67
N PHE A 229 -5.02 9.60 -0.10
CA PHE A 229 -5.37 9.62 1.31
C PHE A 229 -4.21 8.97 2.06
N TYR A 230 -3.28 9.78 2.53
CA TYR A 230 -2.11 9.31 3.26
C TYR A 230 -2.40 9.35 4.75
N VAL A 231 -2.13 8.24 5.42
CA VAL A 231 -2.28 8.16 6.87
C VAL A 231 -0.98 7.61 7.44
N PRO A 232 -0.23 8.39 8.24
CA PRO A 232 1.11 8.00 8.70
C PRO A 232 1.06 6.86 9.70
N ALA A 233 2.17 6.13 9.78
CA ALA A 233 2.38 5.11 10.78
C ALA A 233 2.10 5.66 12.19
N THR A 234 1.50 4.84 13.06
CA THR A 234 1.00 5.18 14.42
C THR A 234 -0.31 5.96 14.46
N THR A 235 -0.95 6.17 13.32
CA THR A 235 -2.31 6.73 13.29
C THR A 235 -3.35 5.64 13.50
N GLU A 236 -4.34 5.92 14.34
CA GLU A 236 -5.49 5.05 14.56
C GLU A 236 -6.76 5.77 14.09
N ILE A 237 -7.50 5.14 13.20
CA ILE A 237 -8.83 5.58 12.78
C ILE A 237 -9.83 4.61 13.38
N TYR A 238 -10.68 5.10 14.27
CA TYR A 238 -11.66 4.28 14.95
C TYR A 238 -13.06 4.82 14.75
N THR A 239 -14.06 3.93 14.78
CA THR A 239 -15.46 4.32 14.86
C THR A 239 -16.22 3.41 15.80
N THR A 240 -17.12 4.01 16.58
CA THR A 240 -18.14 3.29 17.36
C THR A 240 -19.48 3.26 16.64
N ASP A 241 -19.58 3.96 15.51
CA ASP A 241 -20.80 4.28 14.77
C ASP A 241 -20.70 3.75 13.32
N LYS A 242 -21.61 4.16 12.42
CA LYS A 242 -21.58 3.79 10.98
C LYS A 242 -20.62 4.67 10.15
N GLY A 243 -19.51 5.10 10.74
CA GLY A 243 -18.53 5.94 10.06
C GLY A 243 -17.98 5.25 8.79
N GLU A 244 -18.01 5.96 7.66
CA GLU A 244 -17.64 5.40 6.35
C GLU A 244 -16.55 6.24 5.68
N ILE A 245 -15.51 5.59 5.15
CA ILE A 245 -14.55 6.21 4.22
C ILE A 245 -14.82 5.67 2.82
N PHE A 246 -15.39 6.52 1.96
CA PHE A 246 -15.72 6.16 0.59
C PHE A 246 -14.73 6.80 -0.39
N VAL A 247 -13.92 5.99 -1.07
CA VAL A 247 -13.11 6.46 -2.20
C VAL A 247 -13.95 6.37 -3.47
N MET A 248 -14.30 7.52 -4.07
CA MET A 248 -15.17 7.55 -5.24
C MET A 248 -14.48 7.00 -6.49
N THR A 249 -13.27 7.47 -6.77
CA THR A 249 -12.40 7.10 -7.90
C THR A 249 -10.95 7.41 -7.53
N GLY A 250 -9.98 6.62 -8.00
CA GLY A 250 -8.56 6.83 -7.71
C GLY A 250 -8.07 5.97 -6.56
N GLU A 251 -6.99 6.39 -5.89
CA GLU A 251 -6.29 5.55 -4.92
C GLU A 251 -6.54 5.98 -3.47
N GLY A 252 -6.73 5.02 -2.56
CA GLY A 252 -6.71 5.20 -1.11
C GLY A 252 -5.51 4.46 -0.54
N ASN A 253 -4.49 5.17 -0.06
CA ASN A 253 -3.18 4.59 0.28
C ASN A 253 -2.88 4.72 1.79
N ALA A 254 -3.12 3.66 2.56
CA ALA A 254 -2.89 3.63 4.00
C ALA A 254 -1.57 2.94 4.37
N PHE A 255 -0.75 3.57 5.22
CA PHE A 255 0.58 3.07 5.62
C PHE A 255 0.77 3.07 7.14
N GLY A 256 0.93 1.89 7.75
CA GLY A 256 1.18 1.84 9.20
C GLY A 256 -0.04 2.23 10.06
N VAL A 257 -1.25 2.11 9.51
CA VAL A 257 -2.49 2.61 10.09
C VAL A 257 -3.24 1.51 10.80
N ARG A 258 -3.83 1.82 11.95
CA ARG A 258 -4.84 0.98 12.58
C ARG A 258 -6.23 1.48 12.24
N PHE A 259 -7.04 0.65 11.58
CA PHE A 259 -8.47 0.86 11.39
C PHE A 259 -9.23 -0.01 12.40
N GLU A 260 -10.07 0.59 13.22
CA GLU A 260 -10.89 -0.12 14.20
C GLU A 260 -12.38 0.16 13.96
N GLY A 261 -13.12 -0.87 13.53
CA GLY A 261 -14.56 -0.78 13.28
C GLY A 261 -14.97 0.01 12.03
N ALA A 262 -14.00 0.53 11.27
CA ALA A 262 -14.26 1.41 10.13
C ALA A 262 -15.01 0.69 9.00
N TYR A 263 -15.86 1.42 8.27
CA TYR A 263 -16.43 0.95 7.01
C TYR A 263 -15.71 1.62 5.84
N LEU A 264 -14.92 0.87 5.10
CA LEU A 264 -14.17 1.38 3.95
C LEU A 264 -14.87 0.93 2.66
N THR A 265 -15.15 1.88 1.78
CA THR A 265 -15.86 1.59 0.53
C THR A 265 -15.13 2.18 -0.68
N GLY A 266 -15.28 1.51 -1.81
CA GLY A 266 -14.68 1.93 -3.10
C GLY A 266 -15.73 2.04 -4.19
N GLY A 267 -15.68 3.13 -4.96
CA GLY A 267 -16.48 3.31 -6.17
C GLY A 267 -15.85 2.63 -7.39
N LEU A 268 -16.40 2.92 -8.57
CA LEU A 268 -15.85 2.45 -9.85
C LEU A 268 -14.46 3.06 -10.13
N GLY A 269 -13.43 2.21 -10.25
CA GLY A 269 -12.04 2.62 -10.43
C GLY A 269 -11.38 3.11 -9.14
N ALA A 270 -11.90 2.69 -7.99
CA ALA A 270 -11.27 2.95 -6.70
C ALA A 270 -10.31 1.81 -6.34
N ASP A 271 -9.08 2.16 -5.98
CA ASP A 271 -8.04 1.22 -5.58
C ASP A 271 -7.58 1.53 -4.16
N TRP A 272 -7.77 0.60 -3.24
CA TRP A 272 -7.32 0.72 -1.86
C TRP A 272 -6.04 -0.07 -1.65
N HIS A 273 -4.99 0.58 -1.15
CA HIS A 273 -3.72 -0.05 -0.83
C HIS A 273 -3.45 0.11 0.67
N PHE A 274 -3.32 -1.01 1.37
CA PHE A 274 -2.97 -1.07 2.80
C PHE A 274 -1.60 -1.71 2.93
N ILE A 275 -0.65 -0.98 3.48
CA ILE A 275 0.71 -1.49 3.68
C ILE A 275 1.11 -1.27 5.14
N ASN A 276 1.54 -2.34 5.82
CA ASN A 276 1.85 -2.30 7.25
C ASN A 276 0.66 -1.90 8.12
N CYS A 277 -0.57 -2.22 7.71
CA CYS A 277 -1.77 -1.78 8.41
C CYS A 277 -2.34 -2.85 9.34
N VAL A 278 -3.21 -2.42 10.26
CA VAL A 278 -4.01 -3.28 11.13
C VAL A 278 -5.48 -2.93 10.90
N LEU A 279 -6.25 -3.85 10.35
CA LEU A 279 -7.68 -3.69 10.07
C LEU A 279 -8.46 -4.59 11.01
N GLU A 280 -8.97 -4.02 12.10
CA GLU A 280 -9.75 -4.75 13.11
C GLU A 280 -11.22 -4.42 12.98
N ARG A 281 -12.04 -5.47 12.83
CA ARG A 281 -13.50 -5.34 12.69
C ARG A 281 -13.89 -4.37 11.57
N THR A 282 -13.04 -4.24 10.56
CA THR A 282 -13.18 -3.28 9.47
C THR A 282 -13.92 -3.93 8.33
N ARG A 283 -14.99 -3.29 7.87
CA ARG A 283 -15.79 -3.78 6.74
C ARG A 283 -15.33 -3.14 5.45
N LEU A 284 -15.25 -3.92 4.39
CA LEU A 284 -14.91 -3.49 3.05
C LEU A 284 -16.06 -3.77 2.09
N ALA A 285 -16.39 -2.83 1.23
CA ALA A 285 -17.40 -3.05 0.19
C ALA A 285 -17.19 -2.16 -1.03
N LYS A 286 -17.82 -2.55 -2.14
CA LYS A 286 -18.08 -1.63 -3.23
C LYS A 286 -19.22 -0.68 -2.80
N GLY A 287 -18.93 0.62 -2.76
CA GLY A 287 -19.81 1.63 -2.17
C GLY A 287 -20.81 2.27 -3.13
N ASP A 288 -20.62 2.12 -4.45
CA ASP A 288 -21.48 2.75 -5.46
C ASP A 288 -22.40 1.77 -6.19
N GLY A 289 -23.49 2.31 -6.75
CA GLY A 289 -24.45 1.52 -7.54
C GLY A 289 -23.96 1.11 -8.93
N TRP A 290 -22.77 1.56 -9.33
CA TRP A 290 -22.26 1.38 -10.69
C TRP A 290 -21.57 0.03 -10.85
N ARG A 291 -22.27 -0.89 -11.51
CA ARG A 291 -21.77 -2.23 -11.86
C ARG A 291 -21.49 -2.28 -13.36
N GLY A 292 -20.40 -2.91 -13.78
CA GLY A 292 -20.20 -3.12 -15.22
C GLY A 292 -18.76 -3.30 -15.71
N ARG A 293 -17.76 -2.84 -14.95
CA ARG A 293 -16.36 -3.18 -15.23
C ARG A 293 -15.94 -4.37 -14.37
N PRO A 294 -15.18 -5.33 -14.88
CA PRO A 294 -14.50 -6.32 -14.04
C PRO A 294 -13.66 -5.60 -12.99
N GLN A 295 -13.70 -6.11 -11.75
CA GLN A 295 -12.94 -5.58 -10.61
C GLN A 295 -13.12 -4.07 -10.44
N ALA A 296 -14.39 -3.65 -10.34
CA ALA A 296 -14.74 -2.24 -10.29
C ALA A 296 -14.06 -1.48 -9.14
N SER A 297 -13.69 -2.15 -8.05
CA SER A 297 -12.76 -1.64 -7.04
C SER A 297 -11.65 -2.67 -6.80
N ARG A 298 -10.42 -2.23 -6.53
CA ARG A 298 -9.30 -3.12 -6.18
C ARG A 298 -8.84 -2.89 -4.75
N TRP A 299 -8.47 -3.96 -4.07
CA TRP A 299 -8.06 -3.94 -2.67
C TRP A 299 -6.74 -4.68 -2.53
N ILE A 300 -5.68 -3.95 -2.20
CA ILE A 300 -4.32 -4.46 -2.07
C ILE A 300 -3.92 -4.41 -0.61
N PHE A 301 -3.52 -5.55 -0.07
CA PHE A 301 -3.00 -5.71 1.28
C PHE A 301 -1.56 -6.19 1.18
N GLU A 302 -0.63 -5.46 1.76
CA GLU A 302 0.77 -5.84 1.85
C GLU A 302 1.21 -5.76 3.31
N ASN A 303 1.76 -6.85 3.84
CA ASN A 303 2.24 -6.88 5.21
C ASN A 303 1.20 -6.34 6.21
N THR A 304 -0.01 -6.89 6.22
CA THR A 304 -1.17 -6.30 6.92
C THR A 304 -1.83 -7.34 7.82
N LEU A 305 -2.30 -6.92 8.99
CA LEU A 305 -3.15 -7.75 9.86
C LEU A 305 -4.61 -7.40 9.62
N VAL A 306 -5.43 -8.39 9.32
CA VAL A 306 -6.88 -8.26 9.11
C VAL A 306 -7.60 -9.16 10.08
N SER A 307 -8.54 -8.64 10.86
CA SER A 307 -9.34 -9.45 11.77
C SER A 307 -10.82 -9.10 11.80
N GLY A 308 -11.66 -10.13 12.02
CA GLY A 308 -13.11 -10.01 12.04
C GLY A 308 -13.76 -10.11 10.66
N ASP A 309 -14.81 -9.34 10.41
CA ASP A 309 -15.58 -9.42 9.16
C ASP A 309 -14.98 -8.53 8.08
N LEU A 310 -14.49 -9.10 6.98
CA LEU A 310 -13.80 -8.36 5.92
C LEU A 310 -14.73 -7.84 4.83
N PHE A 311 -15.48 -8.71 4.15
CA PHE A 311 -16.40 -8.36 3.06
C PHE A 311 -17.83 -8.79 3.42
N GLU A 312 -18.80 -7.90 3.23
CA GLU A 312 -20.22 -8.23 3.43
C GLU A 312 -20.73 -9.14 2.28
N SER A 313 -20.28 -8.88 1.07
CA SER A 313 -20.50 -9.73 -0.10
C SER A 313 -19.29 -9.63 -1.02
N TRP A 314 -18.97 -10.72 -1.72
CA TRP A 314 -17.74 -10.79 -2.50
C TRP A 314 -17.99 -11.37 -3.89
N ASN A 315 -17.79 -10.54 -4.93
CA ASN A 315 -17.87 -10.99 -6.31
C ASN A 315 -16.76 -10.34 -7.15
N THR A 316 -16.24 -11.08 -8.13
CA THR A 316 -15.08 -10.66 -8.92
C THR A 316 -15.39 -9.60 -9.98
N GLN A 317 -16.66 -9.33 -10.25
CA GLN A 317 -17.03 -8.19 -11.08
C GLN A 317 -16.85 -6.88 -10.31
N ASP A 318 -17.22 -6.85 -9.04
CA ASP A 318 -17.22 -5.62 -8.25
C ASP A 318 -15.90 -5.39 -7.51
N VAL A 319 -15.20 -6.47 -7.14
CA VAL A 319 -14.05 -6.44 -6.23
C VAL A 319 -12.92 -7.30 -6.79
N GLY A 320 -11.79 -6.66 -7.11
CA GLY A 320 -10.48 -7.30 -7.25
C GLY A 320 -9.71 -7.24 -5.94
N TYR A 321 -8.83 -8.19 -5.68
CA TYR A 321 -8.03 -8.18 -4.46
C TYR A 321 -6.65 -8.80 -4.66
N GLN A 322 -5.69 -8.27 -3.93
CA GLN A 322 -4.34 -8.80 -3.81
C GLN A 322 -3.98 -8.77 -2.34
N ALA A 323 -3.57 -9.90 -1.78
CA ALA A 323 -3.01 -9.95 -0.44
C ALA A 323 -1.63 -10.59 -0.52
N THR A 324 -0.61 -9.92 0.02
CA THR A 324 0.76 -10.44 0.07
C THR A 324 1.31 -10.29 1.47
N ARG A 325 1.79 -11.38 2.06
CA ARG A 325 2.29 -11.37 3.45
C ARG A 325 1.26 -10.79 4.42
N THR A 326 -0.01 -11.16 4.25
CA THR A 326 -1.12 -10.68 5.09
C THR A 326 -1.48 -11.76 6.09
N THR A 327 -1.74 -11.36 7.35
CA THR A 327 -2.34 -12.25 8.35
C THR A 327 -3.83 -11.98 8.42
N PHE A 328 -4.64 -13.01 8.20
CA PHE A 328 -6.08 -13.00 8.44
C PHE A 328 -6.36 -13.77 9.74
N ASP A 329 -6.87 -13.09 10.76
CA ASP A 329 -7.09 -13.65 12.09
C ASP A 329 -8.59 -13.60 12.46
N ARG A 330 -9.19 -14.77 12.72
CA ARG A 330 -10.62 -14.93 13.04
C ARG A 330 -11.54 -14.32 11.98
N VAL A 331 -11.15 -14.41 10.71
CA VAL A 331 -11.93 -13.89 9.59
C VAL A 331 -12.93 -14.93 9.09
N LYS A 332 -14.18 -14.50 8.92
CA LYS A 332 -15.24 -15.30 8.28
C LYS A 332 -15.38 -14.86 6.84
N PHE A 333 -14.85 -15.65 5.91
CA PHE A 333 -14.91 -15.30 4.49
C PHE A 333 -16.29 -15.62 3.91
N PRO A 334 -16.94 -14.66 3.22
CA PRO A 334 -18.09 -14.98 2.38
C PRO A 334 -17.65 -15.80 1.16
N ASP A 335 -18.61 -16.48 0.54
CA ASP A 335 -18.38 -17.14 -0.75
C ASP A 335 -17.96 -16.10 -1.80
N LEU A 336 -17.03 -16.47 -2.66
CA LEU A 336 -16.51 -15.62 -3.72
C LEU A 336 -17.18 -15.97 -5.05
N ASP A 337 -18.03 -15.07 -5.54
CA ASP A 337 -18.73 -15.24 -6.81
C ASP A 337 -17.83 -14.88 -8.00
N TYR A 338 -17.42 -15.90 -8.76
CA TYR A 338 -16.66 -15.75 -9.99
C TYR A 338 -17.58 -15.52 -11.20
N ARG A 339 -17.51 -14.32 -11.77
CA ARG A 339 -18.23 -13.96 -13.00
C ARG A 339 -17.67 -14.56 -14.28
N GLN A 340 -16.41 -15.00 -14.24
CA GLN A 340 -15.75 -15.72 -15.34
C GLN A 340 -15.24 -17.06 -14.82
N ASP A 341 -14.47 -17.76 -15.65
CA ASP A 341 -13.84 -19.01 -15.25
C ASP A 341 -12.85 -18.79 -14.09
N ALA A 342 -13.18 -19.35 -12.93
CA ALA A 342 -12.35 -19.28 -11.72
C ALA A 342 -10.95 -19.85 -11.97
N GLY A 343 -10.83 -20.90 -12.79
CA GLY A 343 -9.53 -21.53 -13.08
C GLY A 343 -8.58 -20.65 -13.89
N THR A 344 -9.07 -19.56 -14.51
CA THR A 344 -8.24 -18.58 -15.23
C THR A 344 -8.07 -17.26 -14.48
N LEU A 345 -8.92 -16.99 -13.48
CA LEU A 345 -8.90 -15.74 -12.73
C LEU A 345 -8.22 -15.87 -11.37
N ALA A 346 -8.45 -16.99 -10.67
CA ALA A 346 -7.80 -17.25 -9.40
C ALA A 346 -6.28 -17.33 -9.58
N GLN A 347 -5.54 -16.85 -8.58
CA GLN A 347 -4.08 -16.82 -8.55
C GLN A 347 -3.45 -15.90 -9.63
N THR A 348 -4.24 -15.03 -10.27
CA THR A 348 -3.72 -13.97 -11.14
C THR A 348 -3.32 -12.75 -10.31
N ASP A 349 -2.53 -11.86 -10.90
CA ASP A 349 -2.10 -10.62 -10.25
C ASP A 349 -3.25 -9.73 -9.80
N THR A 350 -4.49 -9.97 -10.23
CA THR A 350 -5.65 -9.16 -9.82
C THR A 350 -6.56 -9.84 -8.80
N LEU A 351 -6.30 -11.11 -8.51
CA LEU A 351 -7.10 -11.96 -7.65
C LEU A 351 -6.23 -13.08 -7.07
N VAL A 352 -5.46 -12.75 -6.02
CA VAL A 352 -4.54 -13.69 -5.38
C VAL A 352 -4.30 -13.34 -3.91
N MET A 353 -4.11 -14.36 -3.10
CA MET A 353 -3.50 -14.24 -1.77
C MET A 353 -2.20 -15.03 -1.77
N ARG A 354 -1.07 -14.35 -1.59
CA ARG A 354 0.26 -14.93 -1.68
C ARG A 354 0.99 -14.79 -0.34
N ASP A 355 1.65 -15.86 0.09
CA ASP A 355 2.48 -15.83 1.31
C ASP A 355 1.70 -15.35 2.55
N CYS A 356 0.39 -15.67 2.62
CA CYS A 356 -0.49 -15.21 3.69
C CYS A 356 -0.59 -16.26 4.81
N LEU A 357 -0.92 -15.79 6.01
CA LEU A 357 -1.22 -16.63 7.18
C LEU A 357 -2.69 -16.47 7.55
N PHE A 358 -3.40 -17.58 7.70
CA PHE A 358 -4.78 -17.61 8.17
C PHE A 358 -4.82 -18.28 9.54
N ARG A 359 -5.44 -17.64 10.54
CA ARG A 359 -5.58 -18.17 11.90
C ARG A 359 -7.04 -18.17 12.32
N SER A 360 -7.56 -19.32 12.74
CA SER A 360 -8.94 -19.48 13.21
C SER A 360 -9.99 -18.94 12.22
N CYS A 361 -9.74 -19.09 10.91
CA CYS A 361 -10.60 -18.59 9.83
C CYS A 361 -11.58 -19.66 9.34
N ASP A 362 -12.72 -19.23 8.79
CA ASP A 362 -13.64 -20.10 8.04
C ASP A 362 -13.59 -19.72 6.55
N LEU A 363 -13.07 -20.61 5.72
CA LEU A 363 -12.80 -20.37 4.30
C LEU A 363 -13.69 -21.24 3.40
N PRO A 364 -14.44 -20.64 2.46
CA PRO A 364 -15.08 -21.39 1.38
C PRO A 364 -14.06 -21.83 0.32
N LEU A 365 -14.39 -22.89 -0.43
CA LEU A 365 -13.55 -23.41 -1.51
C LEU A 365 -13.23 -22.33 -2.56
N SER A 366 -14.19 -21.47 -2.91
CA SER A 366 -13.98 -20.37 -3.85
C SER A 366 -12.87 -19.40 -3.44
N VAL A 367 -12.64 -19.21 -2.13
CA VAL A 367 -11.55 -18.35 -1.63
C VAL A 367 -10.27 -19.17 -1.53
N LEU A 368 -10.36 -20.43 -1.09
CA LEU A 368 -9.20 -21.31 -0.98
C LEU A 368 -8.41 -21.43 -2.29
N ILE A 369 -9.10 -21.55 -3.43
CA ILE A 369 -8.46 -21.69 -4.75
C ILE A 369 -7.69 -20.44 -5.23
N SER A 370 -7.86 -19.27 -4.59
CA SER A 370 -7.09 -18.06 -4.93
C SER A 370 -5.78 -17.92 -4.14
N THR A 371 -5.50 -18.86 -3.23
CA THR A 371 -4.32 -18.83 -2.38
C THR A 371 -3.10 -19.46 -3.08
N VAL A 372 -1.92 -18.91 -2.77
CA VAL A 372 -0.61 -19.36 -3.27
C VAL A 372 0.39 -19.29 -2.12
N ASN A 373 1.03 -20.41 -1.78
CA ASN A 373 2.02 -20.49 -0.70
C ASN A 373 1.50 -19.92 0.64
N CYS A 374 0.29 -20.28 1.05
CA CYS A 374 -0.34 -19.77 2.27
C CYS A 374 -0.37 -20.82 3.38
N ALA A 375 -0.27 -20.37 4.63
CA ALA A 375 -0.39 -21.22 5.80
C ALA A 375 -1.72 -21.03 6.52
N PHE A 376 -2.23 -22.10 7.12
CA PHE A 376 -3.54 -22.15 7.78
C PHE A 376 -3.40 -22.80 9.16
N GLU A 377 -3.71 -22.06 10.22
CA GLU A 377 -3.67 -22.52 11.61
C GLU A 377 -5.09 -22.51 12.17
N ASP A 378 -5.57 -23.63 12.72
CA ASP A 378 -6.91 -23.73 13.32
C ASP A 378 -8.05 -23.28 12.38
N CYS A 379 -7.87 -23.44 11.07
CA CYS A 379 -8.85 -23.00 10.09
C CYS A 379 -9.89 -24.08 9.79
N SER A 380 -11.01 -23.67 9.22
CA SER A 380 -12.04 -24.55 8.69
C SER A 380 -12.21 -24.31 7.18
N PHE A 381 -12.15 -25.37 6.39
CA PHE A 381 -12.44 -25.33 4.96
C PHE A 381 -13.85 -25.87 4.70
N ARG A 382 -14.72 -25.10 4.04
CA ARG A 382 -16.13 -25.48 3.78
C ARG A 382 -16.49 -25.38 2.31
N ASP A 383 -17.53 -26.12 1.92
CA ASP A 383 -18.14 -25.94 0.60
C ASP A 383 -18.75 -24.54 0.48
N ASP A 384 -18.75 -24.01 -0.75
CA ASP A 384 -19.57 -22.86 -1.12
C ASP A 384 -21.06 -23.19 -1.02
N ALA A 385 -21.86 -22.22 -0.60
CA ALA A 385 -23.32 -22.32 -0.61
C ALA A 385 -23.87 -22.32 -2.04
N LYS A 386 -23.16 -21.71 -2.99
CA LYS A 386 -23.51 -21.67 -4.42
C LYS A 386 -22.33 -22.15 -5.27
N ALA A 387 -22.62 -22.93 -6.30
CA ALA A 387 -21.59 -23.30 -7.27
C ALA A 387 -21.09 -22.07 -8.04
N PHE A 388 -19.79 -21.97 -8.25
CA PHE A 388 -19.15 -20.93 -9.06
C PHE A 388 -18.69 -21.48 -10.43
N SER A 389 -18.46 -20.59 -11.40
CA SER A 389 -18.06 -20.98 -12.76
C SER A 389 -16.62 -21.50 -12.79
N LEU A 390 -16.45 -22.80 -13.00
CA LEU A 390 -15.15 -23.45 -13.15
C LEU A 390 -15.10 -24.29 -14.44
N LYS A 391 -14.28 -23.84 -15.40
CA LYS A 391 -14.03 -24.52 -16.68
C LYS A 391 -12.56 -24.94 -16.79
N SER A 392 -11.61 -24.17 -16.31
CA SER A 392 -10.19 -24.55 -16.38
C SER A 392 -9.79 -25.31 -15.12
N PRO A 393 -8.90 -26.32 -15.22
CA PRO A 393 -8.40 -27.01 -14.04
C PRO A 393 -7.57 -26.07 -13.17
N ILE A 394 -7.65 -26.25 -11.86
CA ILE A 394 -6.87 -25.48 -10.88
C ILE A 394 -6.37 -26.38 -9.76
N SER A 395 -5.15 -26.12 -9.29
CA SER A 395 -4.53 -26.84 -8.18
C SER A 395 -4.16 -25.85 -7.08
N VAL A 396 -4.42 -26.23 -5.84
CA VAL A 396 -4.03 -25.46 -4.66
C VAL A 396 -3.38 -26.39 -3.64
N THR A 397 -2.26 -25.95 -3.10
CA THR A 397 -1.59 -26.60 -1.96
C THR A 397 -1.88 -25.80 -0.70
N VAL A 398 -2.40 -26.47 0.31
CA VAL A 398 -2.83 -25.92 1.58
C VAL A 398 -1.86 -26.39 2.65
N TYR A 399 -1.07 -25.49 3.22
CA TYR A 399 -0.14 -25.81 4.31
C TYR A 399 -0.86 -25.58 5.65
N ALA A 400 -1.29 -26.65 6.31
CA ALA A 400 -2.21 -26.55 7.44
C ALA A 400 -1.67 -27.17 8.74
N SER A 401 -2.01 -26.54 9.86
CA SER A 401 -1.89 -27.08 11.23
C SER A 401 -3.24 -26.97 11.93
N GLU A 402 -3.64 -28.04 12.64
CA GLU A 402 -4.85 -28.10 13.45
C GLU A 402 -6.16 -27.68 12.73
N SER A 403 -6.17 -27.73 11.40
CA SER A 403 -7.29 -27.26 10.59
C SER A 403 -8.26 -28.39 10.24
N SER A 404 -9.56 -28.06 10.17
CA SER A 404 -10.62 -29.01 9.81
C SER A 404 -11.00 -28.89 8.34
N ASN A 405 -11.02 -30.02 7.64
CA ASN A 405 -11.49 -30.09 6.26
C ASN A 405 -12.96 -30.56 6.23
N ARG A 406 -13.86 -29.66 5.81
CA ARG A 406 -15.30 -29.91 5.67
C ARG A 406 -15.75 -29.81 4.20
N LEU A 407 -14.83 -29.87 3.25
CA LEU A 407 -15.10 -29.89 1.82
C LEU A 407 -15.72 -31.24 1.43
N ARG A 408 -16.98 -31.25 0.97
CA ARG A 408 -17.69 -32.46 0.54
C ARG A 408 -18.00 -32.45 -0.95
N LYS A 409 -17.97 -31.29 -1.59
CA LYS A 409 -18.39 -31.07 -2.99
C LYS A 409 -17.29 -30.39 -3.81
N VAL A 410 -16.07 -30.91 -3.73
CA VAL A 410 -14.96 -30.41 -4.55
C VAL A 410 -15.20 -30.81 -6.01
N PRO A 411 -15.28 -29.87 -6.96
CA PRO A 411 -15.43 -30.21 -8.38
C PRO A 411 -14.20 -30.98 -8.90
N ASP A 412 -14.39 -31.93 -9.82
CA ASP A 412 -13.31 -32.77 -10.38
C ASP A 412 -12.14 -31.97 -11.02
N ARG A 413 -12.39 -30.71 -11.40
CA ARG A 413 -11.39 -29.80 -11.97
C ARG A 413 -10.56 -29.05 -10.92
N VAL A 414 -10.90 -29.18 -9.64
CA VAL A 414 -10.14 -28.62 -8.52
C VAL A 414 -9.35 -29.73 -7.85
N LYS A 415 -8.02 -29.54 -7.78
CA LYS A 415 -7.15 -30.38 -6.96
C LYS A 415 -6.76 -29.61 -5.71
N VAL A 416 -7.11 -30.15 -4.54
CA VAL A 416 -6.69 -29.60 -3.24
C VAL A 416 -5.71 -30.59 -2.63
N GLU A 417 -4.46 -30.17 -2.49
CA GLU A 417 -3.41 -30.91 -1.79
C GLU A 417 -3.24 -30.28 -0.40
N ILE A 418 -3.28 -31.09 0.65
CA ILE A 418 -3.06 -30.60 2.02
C ILE A 418 -1.72 -31.14 2.50
N GLU A 419 -0.84 -30.23 2.88
CA GLU A 419 0.49 -30.52 3.43
C GLU A 419 0.60 -29.99 4.86
N PRO A 420 1.50 -30.55 5.69
CA PRO A 420 1.81 -29.99 7.00
C PRO A 420 2.33 -28.55 6.89
N MET A 421 1.99 -27.71 7.87
CA MET A 421 2.42 -26.31 7.89
C MET A 421 3.95 -26.15 7.83
N GLU A 422 4.71 -27.10 8.38
CA GLU A 422 6.18 -27.11 8.38
C GLU A 422 6.80 -27.27 6.99
N ALA A 423 6.03 -27.72 5.99
CA ALA A 423 6.49 -27.86 4.61
C ALA A 423 6.51 -26.52 3.86
N ILE A 424 5.92 -25.46 4.43
CA ILE A 424 5.86 -24.16 3.78
C ILE A 424 7.25 -23.55 3.60
N LYS A 425 7.46 -22.87 2.48
CA LYS A 425 8.73 -22.22 2.16
C LYS A 425 8.58 -20.71 2.24
N GLY A 426 9.59 -20.07 2.82
CA GLY A 426 9.62 -18.62 2.97
C GLY A 426 8.82 -18.12 4.19
N GLU A 427 8.73 -16.81 4.30
CA GLU A 427 7.97 -16.14 5.34
C GLU A 427 6.51 -16.00 4.90
N VAL A 428 5.58 -16.25 5.83
CA VAL A 428 4.15 -16.08 5.60
C VAL A 428 3.50 -15.24 6.69
N GLY A 429 2.44 -14.52 6.29
CA GLY A 429 1.73 -13.61 7.16
C GLY A 429 2.41 -12.25 7.30
N ALA A 430 1.74 -11.38 8.05
CA ALA A 430 2.27 -10.08 8.41
C ALA A 430 3.45 -10.21 9.37
N ALA A 431 4.33 -9.20 9.33
CA ALA A 431 5.49 -9.09 10.18
C ALA A 431 5.08 -9.10 11.67
N PRO A 432 5.87 -9.75 12.55
CA PRO A 432 5.50 -9.95 13.96
C PRO A 432 5.24 -8.67 14.76
N ASP A 433 5.87 -7.55 14.36
CA ASP A 433 5.71 -6.23 14.96
C ASP A 433 4.32 -5.63 14.72
N LEU A 434 3.58 -6.07 13.70
CA LEU A 434 2.18 -5.69 13.48
C LEU A 434 1.19 -6.56 14.27
N VAL A 435 1.61 -7.76 14.68
CA VAL A 435 0.76 -8.75 15.37
C VAL A 435 0.87 -8.60 16.89
N SER A 436 1.90 -7.90 17.38
CA SER A 436 2.10 -7.63 18.80
C SER A 436 1.45 -6.28 19.17
N PRO A 437 0.37 -6.27 19.97
CA PRO A 437 -0.39 -5.06 20.31
C PRO A 437 0.39 -4.04 21.13
#